data_AF-A0A841JR54-F1
#
_entry.id   AF-A0A841JR54-F1
#
_cell.length_a   1.000
_cell.length_b   1.000
_cell.length_c   1.000
_cell.angle_alpha   90.00
_cell.angle_beta   90.00
_cell.angle_gamma   90.00
#
_symmetry.space_group_name_H-M   'P 1'
#
loop_
_entity.id
_entity.type
_entity.pdbx_description
1 polymer ?
#
loop_
_entity_poly.entity_id
_entity_poly.type
_entity_poly.pdbx_seq_one_letter_code
_entity_poly.pdbx_strand_id
1 'polypeptide(L)'
;MQDHEQHVSDEELLLAADGETKVLAQRVQAHLEACARCRTRAAEMESILIDLAQTERSSLDAELPPVAGARAMLRVRMAELSIDRPGFFSWGRISGGLLPGVLGAATLAAVIVLVGVMVVRHFTATGASLLLSPDYGVLPNHMFTPGAARQASLAEVCTLSHEEVVTKVSPIERQKVFAEYGIPSAQSDRYEVDYLITPGLGGDDDIRNLWPEPYNAEMWNAHRKDVLEERLHEMVCSHHLDLSVAQEAIATNWIAAYEKYVPATPPQDRDAKLTFQRRS
;
A
#
# COMPACT_ATOMS: atom_id res chain seq x y z
N MET A 1 -7.78 -47.70 33.48
CA MET A 1 -6.53 -47.12 32.96
C MET A 1 -6.63 -47.15 31.44
N GLN A 2 -7.37 -46.21 30.88
CA GLN A 2 -7.64 -46.07 29.45
C GLN A 2 -7.70 -44.57 29.20
N ASP A 3 -6.54 -43.96 29.03
CA ASP A 3 -6.45 -42.61 28.50
C ASP A 3 -6.22 -42.76 27.01
N HIS A 4 -7.25 -42.45 26.23
CA HIS A 4 -7.13 -42.29 24.79
C HIS A 4 -6.23 -41.07 24.57
N GLU A 5 -4.94 -41.28 24.31
CA GLU A 5 -4.00 -40.23 23.91
C GLU A 5 -4.48 -39.60 22.60
N GLN A 6 -5.29 -38.55 22.70
CA GLN A 6 -5.75 -37.77 21.58
C GLN A 6 -4.58 -36.88 21.13
N HIS A 7 -3.84 -37.35 20.13
CA HIS A 7 -2.74 -36.61 19.52
C HIS A 7 -3.27 -35.42 18.70
N VAL A 8 -2.45 -34.37 18.59
CA VAL A 8 -2.70 -33.20 17.74
C VAL A 8 -2.60 -33.59 16.25
N SER A 9 -3.48 -33.05 15.42
CA SER A 9 -3.47 -33.29 13.97
C SER A 9 -2.34 -32.53 13.26
N ASP A 10 -1.96 -32.95 12.05
CA ASP A 10 -0.93 -32.24 11.27
C ASP A 10 -1.38 -30.83 10.89
N GLU A 11 -2.67 -30.64 10.61
CA GLU A 11 -3.26 -29.32 10.34
C GLU A 11 -3.14 -28.39 11.54
N GLU A 12 -3.44 -28.88 12.75
CA GLU A 12 -3.32 -28.08 13.98
C GLU A 12 -1.87 -27.75 14.31
N LEU A 13 -0.91 -28.64 14.00
CA LEU A 13 0.51 -28.37 14.14
C LEU A 13 0.98 -27.25 13.20
N LEU A 14 0.53 -27.28 11.94
CA LEU A 14 0.86 -26.24 10.95
C LEU A 14 0.22 -24.89 11.32
N LEU A 15 -1.07 -24.88 11.64
CA LEU A 15 -1.77 -23.66 12.06
C LEU A 15 -1.20 -23.04 13.34
N ALA A 16 -0.69 -23.87 14.25
CA ALA A 16 0.03 -23.40 15.42
C ALA A 16 1.41 -22.80 15.07
N ALA A 17 2.11 -23.37 14.09
CA ALA A 17 3.40 -22.87 13.61
C ALA A 17 3.27 -21.52 12.89
N ASP A 18 2.19 -21.31 12.13
CA ASP A 18 1.92 -20.06 11.40
C ASP A 18 1.55 -18.89 12.33
N GLY A 19 1.19 -19.16 13.60
CA GLY A 19 0.94 -18.12 14.60
C GLY A 19 -0.38 -17.35 14.44
N GLU A 20 -1.22 -17.72 13.47
CA GLU A 20 -2.50 -17.07 13.14
C GLU A 20 -3.50 -17.11 14.30
N THR A 21 -3.41 -18.11 15.18
CA THR A 21 -4.32 -18.24 16.33
C THR A 21 -3.54 -18.48 17.64
N LYS A 22 -3.40 -17.41 18.45
CA LYS A 22 -2.69 -17.47 19.74
C LYS A 22 -3.22 -18.56 20.69
N VAL A 23 -4.53 -18.81 20.66
CA VAL A 23 -5.18 -19.81 21.52
C VAL A 23 -4.81 -21.23 21.08
N LEU A 24 -4.81 -21.51 19.77
CA LEU A 24 -4.41 -22.82 19.25
C LEU A 24 -2.92 -23.06 19.49
N ALA A 25 -2.08 -22.05 19.23
CA ALA A 25 -0.64 -22.13 19.45
C ALA A 25 -0.29 -22.49 20.90
N GLN A 26 -0.97 -21.85 21.88
CA GLN A 26 -0.78 -22.17 23.29
C GLN A 26 -1.24 -23.60 23.64
N ARG A 27 -2.37 -24.05 23.10
CA ARG A 27 -2.89 -25.41 23.34
C ARG A 27 -1.97 -26.49 22.76
N VAL A 28 -1.51 -26.29 21.53
CA VAL A 28 -0.59 -27.19 20.85
C VAL A 28 0.75 -27.22 21.58
N GLN A 29 1.29 -26.06 21.97
CA GLN A 29 2.54 -25.99 22.74
C GLN A 29 2.46 -26.78 24.05
N ALA A 30 1.37 -26.61 24.82
CA ALA A 30 1.15 -27.38 26.04
C ALA A 30 1.11 -28.89 25.78
N HIS A 31 0.55 -29.33 24.65
CA HIS A 31 0.55 -30.73 24.25
C HIS A 31 1.95 -31.23 23.83
N LEU A 32 2.74 -30.42 23.12
CA LEU A 32 4.11 -30.77 22.70
C LEU A 32 5.07 -30.92 23.89
N GLU A 33 4.83 -30.20 24.98
CA GLU A 33 5.57 -30.36 26.25
C GLU A 33 5.30 -31.73 26.89
N ALA A 34 4.06 -32.22 26.79
CA ALA A 34 3.65 -33.51 27.36
C ALA A 34 3.84 -34.72 26.43
N CYS A 35 3.88 -34.53 25.11
CA CYS A 35 3.89 -35.63 24.12
C CYS A 35 5.16 -35.63 23.24
N ALA A 36 6.06 -36.59 23.49
CA ALA A 36 7.30 -36.75 22.71
C ALA A 36 7.06 -37.10 21.23
N ARG A 37 5.99 -37.86 20.93
CA ARG A 37 5.63 -38.25 19.57
C ARG A 37 5.22 -37.04 18.73
N CYS A 38 4.33 -36.20 19.24
CA CYS A 38 3.91 -34.98 18.56
C CYS A 38 5.08 -33.99 18.39
N ARG A 39 5.99 -33.92 19.37
CA ARG A 39 7.22 -33.10 19.27
C ARG A 39 8.13 -33.53 18.13
N THR A 40 8.32 -34.83 17.96
CA THR A 40 9.16 -35.36 16.87
C THR A 40 8.55 -35.04 15.50
N ARG A 41 7.24 -35.26 15.35
CA ARG A 41 6.51 -34.93 14.11
C ARG A 41 6.56 -33.44 13.79
N ALA A 42 6.35 -32.59 14.80
CA ALA A 42 6.44 -31.14 14.62
C ALA A 42 7.82 -30.70 14.13
N ALA A 43 8.90 -31.25 14.71
CA ALA A 43 10.26 -30.96 14.30
C ALA A 43 10.59 -31.44 12.87
N GLU A 44 10.07 -32.62 12.47
CA GLU A 44 10.19 -33.11 11.09
C GLU A 44 9.52 -32.15 10.10
N MET A 45 8.29 -31.71 10.39
CA MET A 45 7.56 -30.78 9.54
C MET A 45 8.25 -29.41 9.45
N GLU A 46 8.74 -28.89 10.58
CA GLU A 46 9.49 -27.63 10.61
C GLU A 46 10.77 -27.72 9.75
N SER A 47 11.46 -28.87 9.76
CA SER A 47 12.64 -29.08 8.91
C SER A 47 12.33 -29.01 7.41
N ILE A 48 11.18 -29.56 6.99
CA ILE A 48 10.72 -29.52 5.59
C ILE A 48 10.38 -28.07 5.19
N LEU A 49 9.72 -27.32 6.06
CA LEU A 49 9.39 -25.92 5.81
C LEU A 49 10.64 -25.05 5.68
N ILE A 50 11.66 -25.30 6.52
CA ILE A 50 12.94 -24.61 6.44
C ILE A 50 13.65 -24.91 5.10
N ASP A 51 13.67 -26.16 4.67
CA ASP A 51 14.31 -26.57 3.40
C ASP A 51 13.61 -25.94 2.18
N LEU A 52 12.28 -25.90 2.21
CA LEU A 52 11.48 -25.23 1.19
C LEU A 52 11.76 -23.73 1.14
N ALA A 53 11.75 -23.06 2.29
CA ALA A 53 12.04 -21.63 2.39
C ALA A 53 13.46 -21.29 1.92
N GLN A 54 14.43 -22.16 2.19
CA GLN A 54 15.80 -22.00 1.74
C GLN A 54 15.92 -22.19 0.22
N THR A 55 15.20 -23.16 -0.34
CA THR A 55 15.15 -23.40 -1.78
C THR A 55 14.54 -22.22 -2.51
N GLU A 56 13.40 -21.71 -2.04
CA GLU A 56 12.72 -20.55 -2.62
C GLU A 56 13.59 -19.28 -2.54
N ARG A 57 14.25 -19.05 -1.40
CA ARG A 57 15.20 -17.94 -1.27
C ARG A 57 16.38 -18.07 -2.23
N SER A 58 16.90 -19.28 -2.44
CA SER A 58 18.01 -19.51 -3.36
C SER A 58 17.62 -19.27 -4.83
N SER A 59 16.38 -19.59 -5.22
CA SER A 59 15.87 -19.25 -6.56
C SER A 59 15.67 -17.74 -6.73
N LEU A 60 15.11 -17.07 -5.71
CA LEU A 60 14.90 -15.62 -5.75
C LEU A 60 16.23 -14.85 -5.79
N ASP A 61 17.24 -15.29 -5.04
CA ASP A 61 18.58 -14.70 -5.05
C ASP A 61 19.31 -14.89 -6.40
N ALA A 62 18.93 -15.90 -7.20
CA ALA A 62 19.45 -16.08 -8.55
C ALA A 62 18.79 -15.15 -9.57
N GLU A 63 17.57 -14.69 -9.31
CA GLU A 63 16.75 -13.89 -10.22
C GLU A 63 16.84 -12.39 -9.94
N LEU A 64 17.14 -12.02 -8.69
CA LEU A 64 17.25 -10.63 -8.25
C LEU A 64 18.71 -10.12 -8.31
N PRO A 65 18.94 -8.87 -8.73
CA PRO A 65 20.28 -8.28 -8.69
C PRO A 65 20.79 -8.13 -7.24
N PRO A 66 22.12 -8.18 -7.01
CA PRO A 66 22.68 -8.16 -5.66
C PRO A 66 22.26 -6.93 -4.84
N VAL A 67 21.63 -7.17 -3.69
CA VAL A 67 21.15 -6.13 -2.74
C VAL A 67 22.27 -5.21 -2.23
N ALA A 68 23.54 -5.62 -2.41
CA ALA A 68 24.72 -4.83 -2.05
C ALA A 68 24.71 -3.42 -2.65
N GLY A 69 24.24 -3.26 -3.91
CA GLY A 69 24.14 -1.95 -4.58
C GLY A 69 23.11 -1.03 -3.91
N ALA A 70 21.89 -1.54 -3.69
CA ALA A 70 20.83 -0.79 -3.01
C ALA A 70 21.24 -0.42 -1.57
N ARG A 71 21.91 -1.32 -0.86
CA ARG A 71 22.41 -1.07 0.51
C ARG A 71 23.53 -0.03 0.54
N ALA A 72 24.39 0.00 -0.47
CA ALA A 72 25.43 1.02 -0.60
C ALA A 72 24.81 2.40 -0.86
N MET A 73 23.84 2.50 -1.78
CA MET A 73 23.11 3.75 -2.02
C MET A 73 22.38 4.26 -0.77
N LEU A 74 21.72 3.38 -0.02
CA LEU A 74 21.05 3.75 1.23
C LEU A 74 22.04 4.28 2.27
N ARG A 75 23.21 3.63 2.43
CA ARG A 75 24.26 4.09 3.35
C ARG A 75 24.80 5.48 2.96
N VAL A 76 25.00 5.72 1.67
CA VAL A 76 25.42 7.05 1.17
C VAL A 76 24.34 8.09 1.49
N ARG A 77 23.07 7.77 1.26
CA ARG A 77 21.96 8.71 1.54
C ARG A 77 21.80 9.01 3.02
N MET A 78 21.97 8.00 3.88
CA MET A 78 21.98 8.19 5.34
C MET A 78 23.20 9.03 5.78
N ALA A 79 24.36 8.85 5.15
CA ALA A 79 25.53 9.66 5.42
C ALA A 79 25.32 11.12 5.01
N GLU A 80 24.73 11.38 3.85
CA GLU A 80 24.36 12.74 3.40
C GLU A 80 23.39 13.42 4.37
N LEU A 81 22.39 12.70 4.90
CA LEU A 81 21.47 13.22 5.90
C LEU A 81 22.15 13.49 7.25
N SER A 82 23.32 12.87 7.51
CA SER A 82 24.10 13.05 8.74
C SER A 82 25.18 14.12 8.66
N ILE A 83 25.49 14.63 7.46
CA ILE A 83 26.50 15.68 7.26
C ILE A 83 25.89 17.07 7.52
N ASP A 84 26.21 17.58 8.71
CA ASP A 84 26.31 18.98 9.13
C ASP A 84 25.11 19.93 8.89
N ARG A 85 24.31 20.13 9.94
CA ARG A 85 23.75 21.46 10.23
C ARG A 85 24.90 22.34 10.71
N PRO A 86 25.27 23.43 10.02
CA PRO A 86 26.24 24.36 10.58
C PRO A 86 25.67 24.92 11.89
N GLY A 87 26.38 24.68 12.99
CA GLY A 87 26.01 25.15 14.32
C GLY A 87 25.75 26.66 14.30
N PHE A 88 24.49 27.04 14.52
CA PHE A 88 23.97 28.41 14.46
C PHE A 88 24.49 29.32 15.59
N PHE A 89 25.59 28.98 16.25
CA PHE A 89 26.11 29.73 17.40
C PHE A 89 27.64 29.79 17.37
N SER A 90 28.19 30.63 16.48
CA SER A 90 29.59 31.09 16.62
C SER A 90 29.64 32.14 17.74
N TRP A 91 29.78 31.67 18.98
CA TRP A 91 29.86 32.48 20.21
C TRP A 91 31.23 33.17 20.35
N GLY A 92 31.67 33.89 19.32
CA GLY A 92 33.05 34.38 19.25
C GLY A 92 33.24 35.47 18.22
N ARG A 93 32.43 36.53 18.24
CA ARG A 93 32.72 37.84 17.62
C ARG A 93 31.61 38.88 17.89
N ILE A 94 31.33 39.20 19.15
CA ILE A 94 30.70 40.49 19.50
C ILE A 94 31.38 41.04 20.76
N SER A 95 32.66 41.39 20.61
CA SER A 95 33.37 42.28 21.53
C SER A 95 33.83 43.49 20.72
N GLY A 96 33.05 44.58 20.77
CA GLY A 96 33.47 45.86 20.21
C GLY A 96 32.30 46.74 19.76
N GLY A 97 31.74 47.52 20.69
CA GLY A 97 30.77 48.59 20.36
C GLY A 97 29.77 48.95 21.46
N LEU A 98 30.26 49.63 22.50
CA LEU A 98 29.53 50.52 23.45
C LEU A 98 28.41 51.34 22.73
N LEU A 99 27.13 51.47 23.15
CA LEU A 99 26.44 51.93 24.40
C LEU A 99 24.90 51.78 24.23
N PRO A 100 24.02 52.02 25.25
CA PRO A 100 24.04 51.70 26.68
C PRO A 100 22.93 50.69 27.07
N GLY A 101 23.15 50.01 28.21
CA GLY A 101 22.30 48.96 28.74
C GLY A 101 20.87 49.39 29.11
N VAL A 102 20.01 48.37 29.21
CA VAL A 102 18.59 48.35 29.61
C VAL A 102 17.58 48.37 28.45
N LEU A 103 17.70 49.21 27.41
CA LEU A 103 16.72 49.20 26.30
C LEU A 103 17.02 48.16 25.20
N GLY A 104 18.28 47.79 24.99
CA GLY A 104 18.68 46.78 23.99
C GLY A 104 18.35 45.34 24.39
N ALA A 105 18.37 45.03 25.69
CA ALA A 105 18.06 43.68 26.17
C ALA A 105 16.57 43.36 26.11
N ALA A 106 15.71 44.35 26.42
CA ALA A 106 14.26 44.19 26.35
C ALA A 106 13.76 44.05 24.90
N THR A 107 14.35 44.81 23.98
CA THR A 107 14.02 44.74 22.54
C THR A 107 14.50 43.43 21.92
N LEU A 108 15.70 42.95 22.27
CA LEU A 108 16.19 41.65 21.80
C LEU A 108 15.34 40.49 22.36
N ALA A 109 14.95 40.53 23.64
CA ALA A 109 14.08 39.53 24.24
C ALA A 109 12.69 39.50 23.59
N ALA A 110 12.10 40.67 23.31
CA ALA A 110 10.81 40.77 22.62
C ALA A 110 10.87 40.22 21.19
N VAL A 111 11.95 40.48 20.46
CA VAL A 111 12.17 39.92 19.11
C VAL A 111 12.37 38.41 19.17
N ILE A 112 13.12 37.88 20.13
CA ILE A 112 13.30 36.43 20.32
C ILE A 112 11.97 35.75 20.66
N VAL A 113 11.15 36.36 21.52
CA VAL A 113 9.81 35.84 21.84
C VAL A 113 8.89 35.92 20.61
N LEU A 114 8.89 37.02 19.85
CA LEU A 114 8.09 37.14 18.64
C LEU A 114 8.51 36.14 17.56
N VAL A 115 9.81 35.97 17.34
CA VAL A 115 10.35 34.96 16.40
C VAL A 115 10.05 33.56 16.92
N GLY A 116 10.19 33.29 18.21
CA GLY A 116 9.82 32.01 18.82
C GLY A 116 8.33 31.70 18.66
N VAL A 117 7.45 32.67 18.91
CA VAL A 117 6.01 32.55 18.67
C VAL A 117 5.71 32.38 17.18
N MET A 118 6.41 33.08 16.29
CA MET A 118 6.22 32.95 14.84
C MET A 118 6.72 31.59 14.32
N VAL A 119 7.82 31.07 14.84
CA VAL A 119 8.36 29.74 14.54
C VAL A 119 7.45 28.66 15.10
N VAL A 120 6.95 28.79 16.33
CA VAL A 120 5.95 27.86 16.90
C VAL A 120 4.66 27.91 16.08
N ARG A 121 4.16 29.11 15.73
CA ARG A 121 2.97 29.25 14.86
C ARG A 121 3.21 28.66 13.47
N HIS A 122 4.39 28.85 12.88
CA HIS A 122 4.75 28.21 11.61
C HIS A 122 4.86 26.69 11.78
N PHE A 123 5.51 26.17 12.81
CA PHE A 123 5.61 24.72 13.02
C PHE A 123 4.25 24.08 13.31
N THR A 124 3.35 24.75 14.05
CA THR A 124 1.99 24.27 14.29
C THR A 124 1.09 24.41 13.06
N ALA A 125 1.28 25.46 12.24
CA ALA A 125 0.52 25.65 11.01
C ALA A 125 0.98 24.71 9.88
N THR A 126 2.30 24.51 9.72
CA THR A 126 2.87 23.66 8.65
C THR A 126 2.84 22.17 9.05
N GLY A 127 2.92 21.85 10.35
CA GLY A 127 2.73 20.48 10.86
C GLY A 127 1.27 20.01 10.80
N ALA A 128 0.30 20.93 10.85
CA ALA A 128 -1.11 20.63 10.61
C ALA A 128 -1.44 20.49 9.11
N SER A 129 -0.73 21.19 8.22
CA SER A 129 -0.98 21.13 6.78
C SER A 129 -0.48 19.85 6.09
N LEU A 130 0.51 19.14 6.65
CA LEU A 130 0.93 17.84 6.12
C LEU A 130 -0.02 16.69 6.50
N LEU A 131 -0.88 16.87 7.51
CA LEU A 131 -1.86 15.87 7.95
C LEU A 131 -3.25 16.05 7.30
N LEU A 132 -3.42 17.07 6.47
CA LEU A 132 -4.69 17.45 5.84
C LEU A 132 -4.53 17.69 4.34
N SER A 133 -3.72 16.87 3.66
CA SER A 133 -3.95 16.68 2.21
C SER A 133 -5.16 15.74 2.06
N PRO A 134 -6.26 16.17 1.44
CA PRO A 134 -7.46 15.36 1.27
C PRO A 134 -7.26 14.11 0.39
N ASP A 135 -6.07 13.96 -0.20
CA ASP A 135 -5.72 12.89 -1.13
C ASP A 135 -4.97 11.71 -0.49
N TYR A 136 -4.74 11.72 0.84
CA TYR A 136 -4.06 10.62 1.53
C TYR A 136 -4.93 9.35 1.48
N GLY A 137 -4.59 8.43 0.57
CA GLY A 137 -5.30 7.16 0.34
C GLY A 137 -6.26 7.15 -0.85
N VAL A 138 -6.35 8.23 -1.63
CA VAL A 138 -7.19 8.29 -2.84
C VAL A 138 -6.41 7.86 -4.10
N LEU A 139 -5.10 8.09 -4.11
CA LEU A 139 -4.20 7.58 -5.13
C LEU A 139 -3.42 6.38 -4.60
N PRO A 140 -3.11 5.39 -5.46
CA PRO A 140 -2.23 4.28 -5.10
C PRO A 140 -0.83 4.79 -4.75
N ASN A 141 -0.14 4.07 -3.87
CA ASN A 141 1.27 4.34 -3.65
C ASN A 141 2.07 3.61 -4.72
N HIS A 142 2.68 4.33 -5.67
CA HIS A 142 3.40 3.75 -6.81
C HIS A 142 4.59 2.86 -6.43
N MET A 143 5.08 2.95 -5.18
CA MET A 143 6.10 2.03 -4.69
C MET A 143 5.57 0.61 -4.49
N PHE A 144 4.29 0.47 -4.15
CA PHE A 144 3.61 -0.81 -3.96
C PHE A 144 2.81 -1.19 -5.20
N THR A 145 2.13 -0.22 -5.80
CA THR A 145 1.23 -0.43 -6.94
C THR A 145 1.63 0.47 -8.12
N PRO A 146 2.71 0.14 -8.86
CA PRO A 146 3.08 0.85 -10.08
C PRO A 146 2.12 0.62 -11.25
N GLY A 147 1.23 -0.37 -11.18
CA GLY A 147 0.30 -0.74 -12.26
C GLY A 147 0.93 -1.77 -13.21
N ALA A 148 1.07 -3.01 -12.75
CA ALA A 148 1.60 -4.08 -13.59
C ALA A 148 0.58 -4.43 -14.71
N ALA A 149 1.07 -4.46 -15.95
CA ALA A 149 0.28 -4.81 -17.12
C ALA A 149 0.97 -5.94 -17.91
N ARG A 150 0.17 -6.85 -18.44
CA ARG A 150 0.63 -7.91 -19.34
C ARG A 150 0.69 -7.43 -20.78
N GLN A 151 1.45 -8.12 -21.62
CA GLN A 151 1.38 -7.91 -23.07
C GLN A 151 0.04 -8.45 -23.59
N ALA A 152 -0.95 -7.58 -23.71
CA ALA A 152 -2.28 -7.93 -24.20
C ALA A 152 -2.51 -7.34 -25.59
N SER A 153 -3.12 -8.13 -26.48
CA SER A 153 -3.58 -7.63 -27.78
C SER A 153 -4.93 -6.92 -27.65
N LEU A 154 -5.25 -6.00 -28.58
CA LEU A 154 -6.58 -5.37 -28.63
C LEU A 154 -7.69 -6.43 -28.75
N ALA A 155 -7.45 -7.51 -29.49
CA ALA A 155 -8.42 -8.59 -29.65
C ALA A 155 -8.70 -9.30 -28.32
N GLU A 156 -7.66 -9.61 -27.53
CA GLU A 156 -7.85 -10.18 -26.19
C GLU A 156 -8.63 -9.24 -25.29
N VAL A 157 -8.21 -7.98 -25.20
CA VAL A 157 -8.81 -7.01 -24.29
C VAL A 157 -10.28 -6.80 -24.63
N CYS A 158 -10.62 -6.62 -25.91
CA CYS A 158 -11.97 -6.27 -26.35
C CYS A 158 -12.93 -7.46 -26.51
N THR A 159 -12.50 -8.68 -26.19
CA THR A 159 -13.35 -9.89 -26.22
C THR A 159 -13.71 -10.41 -24.83
N LEU A 160 -13.10 -9.87 -23.78
CA LEU A 160 -13.37 -10.25 -22.39
C LEU A 160 -14.85 -10.01 -22.04
N SER A 161 -15.44 -10.96 -21.33
CA SER A 161 -16.77 -10.77 -20.76
C SER A 161 -16.73 -9.79 -19.60
N HIS A 162 -17.87 -9.18 -19.27
CA HIS A 162 -17.96 -8.25 -18.15
C HIS A 162 -17.53 -8.91 -16.82
N GLU A 163 -17.77 -10.21 -16.65
CA GLU A 163 -17.34 -10.98 -15.48
C GLU A 163 -15.82 -11.15 -15.41
N GLU A 164 -15.13 -11.26 -16.55
CA GLU A 164 -13.66 -11.36 -16.62
C GLU A 164 -12.99 -10.01 -16.40
N VAL A 165 -13.66 -8.91 -16.81
CA VAL A 165 -13.21 -7.54 -16.54
C VAL A 165 -13.30 -7.20 -15.05
N VAL A 166 -14.33 -7.68 -14.35
CA VAL A 166 -14.57 -7.41 -12.91
C VAL A 166 -14.09 -8.58 -12.04
N THR A 167 -12.93 -9.14 -12.38
CA THR A 167 -12.38 -10.29 -11.64
C THR A 167 -12.21 -9.94 -10.15
N LYS A 168 -12.76 -10.78 -9.27
CA LYS A 168 -12.66 -10.55 -7.82
C LYS A 168 -11.28 -10.97 -7.31
N VAL A 169 -10.60 -10.05 -6.64
CA VAL A 169 -9.35 -10.30 -5.91
C VAL A 169 -9.58 -11.33 -4.80
N SER A 170 -8.69 -12.31 -4.67
CA SER A 170 -8.83 -13.35 -3.65
C SER A 170 -8.69 -12.78 -2.23
N PRO A 171 -9.28 -13.43 -1.20
CA PRO A 171 -9.09 -12.99 0.19
C PRO A 171 -7.63 -12.97 0.64
N ILE A 172 -6.80 -13.87 0.08
CA ILE A 172 -5.37 -13.97 0.40
C ILE A 172 -4.61 -12.76 -0.16
N GLU A 173 -4.82 -12.41 -1.44
CA GLU A 173 -4.22 -11.23 -2.05
C GLU A 173 -4.67 -9.96 -1.35
N ARG A 174 -5.97 -9.86 -1.03
CA ARG A 174 -6.51 -8.73 -0.28
C ARG A 174 -5.78 -8.52 1.04
N GLN A 175 -5.48 -9.59 1.77
CA GLN A 175 -4.74 -9.50 3.04
C GLN A 175 -3.28 -9.08 2.82
N LYS A 176 -2.62 -9.58 1.78
CA LYS A 176 -1.25 -9.18 1.41
C LYS A 176 -1.17 -7.69 1.08
N VAL A 177 -2.09 -7.19 0.26
CA VAL A 177 -2.17 -5.76 -0.10
C VAL A 177 -2.37 -4.90 1.14
N PHE A 178 -3.28 -5.26 2.04
CA PHE A 178 -3.46 -4.52 3.30
C PHE A 178 -2.21 -4.54 4.17
N ALA A 179 -1.47 -5.65 4.22
CA ALA A 179 -0.22 -5.73 4.95
C ALA A 179 0.86 -4.81 4.35
N GLU A 180 1.01 -4.77 3.02
CA GLU A 180 1.97 -3.87 2.33
C GLU A 180 1.65 -2.39 2.54
N TYR A 181 0.35 -2.05 2.50
CA TYR A 181 -0.13 -0.70 2.74
C TYR A 181 -0.21 -0.33 4.24
N GLY A 182 0.09 -1.26 5.15
CA GLY A 182 0.01 -1.04 6.60
C GLY A 182 -1.42 -0.78 7.12
N ILE A 183 -2.44 -1.29 6.42
CA ILE A 183 -3.86 -1.14 6.79
C ILE A 183 -4.23 -2.21 7.82
N PRO A 184 -4.64 -1.82 9.05
CA PRO A 184 -5.09 -2.78 10.04
C PRO A 184 -6.40 -3.47 9.63
N SER A 185 -6.57 -4.75 9.98
CA SER A 185 -7.80 -5.52 9.68
C SER A 185 -9.08 -4.85 10.19
N ALA A 186 -9.00 -4.05 11.26
CA ALA A 186 -10.14 -3.29 11.80
C ALA A 186 -10.62 -2.14 10.89
N GLN A 187 -9.86 -1.81 9.84
CA GLN A 187 -10.17 -0.75 8.88
C GLN A 187 -10.35 -1.29 7.45
N SER A 188 -10.26 -2.61 7.24
CA SER A 188 -10.34 -3.23 5.91
C SER A 188 -11.69 -3.01 5.22
N ASP A 189 -12.75 -2.78 5.98
CA ASP A 189 -14.11 -2.52 5.49
C ASP A 189 -14.26 -1.14 4.82
N ARG A 190 -13.27 -0.27 4.98
CA ARG A 190 -13.24 1.06 4.37
C ARG A 190 -12.69 1.05 2.94
N TYR A 191 -12.11 -0.07 2.52
CA TYR A 191 -11.39 -0.19 1.27
C TYR A 191 -11.88 -1.39 0.45
N GLU A 192 -11.95 -1.21 -0.86
CA GLU A 192 -11.93 -2.30 -1.83
C GLU A 192 -10.47 -2.60 -2.17
N VAL A 193 -10.09 -3.86 -2.39
CA VAL A 193 -8.80 -4.11 -3.07
C VAL A 193 -9.13 -4.45 -4.50
N ASP A 194 -8.56 -3.66 -5.40
CA ASP A 194 -8.85 -3.74 -6.82
C ASP A 194 -7.61 -3.40 -7.66
N TYR A 195 -7.72 -3.66 -8.95
CA TYR A 195 -6.69 -3.43 -9.94
C TYR A 195 -6.54 -1.94 -10.27
N LEU A 196 -5.30 -1.44 -10.32
CA LEU A 196 -5.01 -0.10 -10.84
C LEU A 196 -5.22 -0.03 -12.36
N ILE A 197 -4.77 -1.08 -13.07
CA ILE A 197 -5.07 -1.32 -14.48
C ILE A 197 -5.96 -2.55 -14.55
N THR A 198 -7.21 -2.44 -14.99
CA THR A 198 -8.12 -3.59 -15.04
C THR A 198 -7.67 -4.67 -16.03
N PRO A 199 -8.13 -5.93 -15.89
CA PRO A 199 -7.97 -6.94 -16.93
C PRO A 199 -8.50 -6.49 -18.31
N GLY A 200 -9.58 -5.70 -18.31
CA GLY A 200 -10.14 -5.02 -19.49
C GLY A 200 -9.25 -3.92 -20.09
N LEU A 201 -8.10 -3.64 -19.51
CA LEU A 201 -7.05 -2.80 -20.09
C LEU A 201 -5.71 -3.55 -20.14
N GLY A 202 -5.73 -4.88 -20.07
CA GLY A 202 -4.51 -5.69 -20.07
C GLY A 202 -3.71 -5.61 -18.77
N GLY A 203 -4.35 -5.25 -17.66
CA GLY A 203 -3.79 -5.39 -16.33
C GLY A 203 -3.36 -6.82 -16.03
N ASP A 204 -2.29 -6.96 -15.25
CA ASP A 204 -1.80 -8.25 -14.79
C ASP A 204 -2.38 -8.61 -13.42
N ASP A 205 -2.47 -9.91 -13.14
CA ASP A 205 -2.87 -10.48 -11.84
C ASP A 205 -1.66 -10.53 -10.88
N ASP A 206 -0.99 -9.39 -10.76
CA ASP A 206 0.18 -9.19 -9.92
C ASP A 206 -0.18 -8.23 -8.79
N ILE A 207 0.31 -8.49 -7.59
CA ILE A 207 0.09 -7.63 -6.42
C ILE A 207 0.52 -6.18 -6.66
N ARG A 208 1.50 -5.95 -7.55
CA ARG A 208 1.97 -4.63 -8.00
C ARG A 208 0.96 -3.89 -8.87
N ASN A 209 -0.15 -4.53 -9.23
CA ASN A 209 -1.31 -3.92 -9.86
C ASN A 209 -2.50 -3.81 -8.90
N LEU A 210 -2.42 -4.30 -7.66
CA LEU A 210 -3.50 -4.24 -6.69
C LEU A 210 -3.28 -3.14 -5.66
N TRP A 211 -4.34 -2.43 -5.26
CA TRP A 211 -4.26 -1.40 -4.23
C TRP A 211 -5.57 -1.25 -3.45
N PRO A 212 -5.52 -0.69 -2.23
CA PRO A 212 -6.71 -0.45 -1.42
C PRO A 212 -7.40 0.85 -1.82
N GLU A 213 -8.52 0.74 -2.52
CA GLU A 213 -9.34 1.86 -2.97
C GLU A 213 -10.36 2.29 -1.91
N PRO A 214 -10.45 3.57 -1.57
CA PRO A 214 -11.39 4.02 -0.55
C PRO A 214 -12.84 4.01 -1.06
N TYR A 215 -13.75 3.36 -0.33
CA TYR A 215 -15.19 3.43 -0.61
C TYR A 215 -15.80 4.79 -0.27
N ASN A 216 -15.43 5.31 0.90
CA ASN A 216 -16.15 6.42 1.55
C ASN A 216 -15.53 7.80 1.27
N ALA A 217 -14.64 7.90 0.29
CA ALA A 217 -14.13 9.19 -0.14
C ALA A 217 -15.21 9.92 -0.96
N GLU A 218 -15.60 11.12 -0.51
CA GLU A 218 -16.75 11.85 -1.09
C GLU A 218 -16.55 12.21 -2.56
N MET A 219 -15.34 12.60 -2.93
CA MET A 219 -15.04 13.11 -4.27
C MET A 219 -14.47 12.05 -5.20
N TRP A 220 -13.60 11.19 -4.70
CA TRP A 220 -12.80 10.25 -5.48
C TRP A 220 -12.81 8.89 -4.81
N ASN A 221 -13.63 7.98 -5.34
CA ASN A 221 -13.87 6.65 -4.78
C ASN A 221 -13.88 5.60 -5.89
N ALA A 222 -13.90 4.32 -5.50
CA ALA A 222 -13.92 3.17 -6.40
C ALA A 222 -14.94 3.33 -7.54
N HIS A 223 -16.17 3.77 -7.25
CA HIS A 223 -17.20 3.96 -8.28
C HIS A 223 -16.85 4.96 -9.39
N ARG A 224 -16.03 5.97 -9.10
CA ARG A 224 -15.54 6.89 -10.13
C ARG A 224 -14.43 6.26 -10.94
N LYS A 225 -13.57 5.48 -10.32
CA LYS A 225 -12.56 4.71 -11.04
C LYS A 225 -13.23 3.70 -11.99
N ASP A 226 -14.26 2.98 -11.55
CA ASP A 226 -15.05 2.08 -12.41
C ASP A 226 -15.52 2.78 -13.71
N VAL A 227 -16.03 4.01 -13.57
CA VAL A 227 -16.51 4.82 -14.71
C VAL A 227 -15.37 5.19 -15.66
N LEU A 228 -14.18 5.53 -15.12
CA LEU A 228 -13.01 5.78 -15.94
C LEU A 228 -12.57 4.51 -16.68
N GLU A 229 -12.55 3.36 -16.02
CA GLU A 229 -12.11 2.10 -16.60
C GLU A 229 -12.99 1.65 -17.74
N GLU A 230 -14.31 1.69 -17.54
CA GLU A 230 -15.29 1.42 -18.60
C GLU A 230 -15.09 2.38 -19.78
N ARG A 231 -14.86 3.66 -19.49
CA ARG A 231 -14.62 4.67 -20.53
C ARG A 231 -13.34 4.44 -21.32
N LEU A 232 -12.24 4.13 -20.63
CA LEU A 232 -10.96 3.83 -21.28
C LEU A 232 -11.08 2.57 -22.14
N HIS A 233 -11.74 1.54 -21.62
CA HIS A 233 -12.00 0.30 -22.36
C HIS A 233 -12.79 0.56 -23.65
N GLU A 234 -13.89 1.32 -23.57
CA GLU A 234 -14.68 1.73 -24.73
C GLU A 234 -13.84 2.49 -25.78
N MET A 235 -13.02 3.45 -25.32
CA MET A 235 -12.16 4.24 -26.21
C MET A 235 -11.07 3.39 -26.87
N VAL A 236 -10.50 2.43 -26.15
CA VAL A 236 -9.51 1.48 -26.70
C VAL A 236 -10.15 0.56 -27.73
N CYS A 237 -11.30 -0.04 -27.41
CA CYS A 237 -11.98 -0.98 -28.30
C CYS A 237 -12.65 -0.33 -29.51
N SER A 238 -12.90 0.99 -29.46
CA SER A 238 -13.33 1.80 -30.60
C SER A 238 -12.17 2.46 -31.35
N HIS A 239 -10.92 2.15 -31.01
CA HIS A 239 -9.71 2.70 -31.64
C HIS A 239 -9.55 4.23 -31.52
N HIS A 240 -10.19 4.86 -30.53
CA HIS A 240 -10.01 6.29 -30.24
C HIS A 240 -8.85 6.57 -29.28
N LEU A 241 -8.33 5.54 -28.61
CA LEU A 241 -7.20 5.62 -27.70
C LEU A 241 -6.33 4.36 -27.81
N ASP A 242 -5.02 4.53 -27.86
CA ASP A 242 -4.11 3.38 -27.84
C ASP A 242 -4.12 2.72 -26.46
N LEU A 243 -4.09 1.38 -26.42
CA LEU A 243 -4.11 0.61 -25.17
C LEU A 243 -2.98 1.02 -24.21
N SER A 244 -1.77 1.22 -24.73
CA SER A 244 -0.60 1.66 -23.95
C SER A 244 -0.80 3.05 -23.34
N VAL A 245 -1.45 3.97 -24.06
CA VAL A 245 -1.77 5.31 -23.55
C VAL A 245 -2.83 5.26 -22.47
N ALA A 246 -3.82 4.36 -22.59
CA ALA A 246 -4.82 4.14 -21.54
C ALA A 246 -4.18 3.58 -20.26
N GLN A 247 -3.32 2.56 -20.40
CA GLN A 247 -2.56 1.94 -19.30
C GLN A 247 -1.68 2.97 -18.58
N GLU A 248 -0.89 3.76 -19.33
CA GLU A 248 -0.01 4.79 -18.75
C GLU A 248 -0.82 5.87 -18.03
N ALA A 249 -1.95 6.30 -18.60
CA ALA A 249 -2.77 7.36 -18.02
C ALA A 249 -3.37 6.94 -16.67
N ILE A 250 -3.98 5.75 -16.59
CA ILE A 250 -4.62 5.28 -15.35
C ILE A 250 -3.58 4.96 -14.27
N ALA A 251 -2.46 4.34 -14.64
CA ALA A 251 -1.40 3.98 -13.70
C ALA A 251 -0.65 5.20 -13.14
N THR A 252 -0.48 6.25 -13.95
CA THR A 252 0.21 7.47 -13.51
C THR A 252 -0.63 8.30 -12.56
N ASN A 253 -1.90 8.53 -12.90
CA ASN A 253 -2.83 9.29 -12.09
C ASN A 253 -4.25 9.08 -12.61
N TRP A 254 -4.98 8.14 -12.01
CA TRP A 254 -6.34 7.81 -12.42
C TRP A 254 -7.31 9.00 -12.26
N ILE A 255 -7.09 9.90 -11.30
CA ILE A 255 -7.92 11.11 -11.14
C ILE A 255 -7.75 12.05 -12.33
N ALA A 256 -6.51 12.34 -12.72
CA ALA A 256 -6.23 13.16 -13.89
C ALA A 256 -6.72 12.50 -15.19
N ALA A 257 -6.63 11.17 -15.28
CA ALA A 257 -7.22 10.42 -16.38
C ALA A 257 -8.76 10.52 -16.40
N TYR A 258 -9.42 10.45 -15.24
CA TYR A 258 -10.86 10.66 -15.11
C TYR A 258 -11.26 12.03 -15.65
N GLU A 259 -10.61 13.09 -15.16
CA GLU A 259 -10.90 14.46 -15.61
C GLU A 259 -10.68 14.66 -17.11
N LYS A 260 -9.73 13.92 -17.69
CA LYS A 260 -9.40 14.00 -19.12
C LYS A 260 -10.38 13.25 -20.01
N TYR A 261 -10.77 12.03 -19.64
CA TYR A 261 -11.48 11.11 -20.54
C TYR A 261 -12.97 10.95 -20.20
N VAL A 262 -13.39 11.29 -18.97
CA VAL A 262 -14.78 11.22 -18.54
C VAL A 262 -15.42 12.60 -18.70
N PRO A 263 -16.37 12.79 -19.64
CA PRO A 263 -17.02 14.08 -19.83
C PRO A 263 -17.86 14.47 -18.61
N ALA A 264 -17.96 15.77 -18.33
CA ALA A 264 -18.69 16.33 -17.18
C ALA A 264 -20.23 16.16 -17.24
N THR A 265 -20.75 15.30 -18.12
CA THR A 265 -22.19 15.11 -18.34
C THR A 265 -22.52 13.62 -18.20
N PRO A 266 -23.51 13.25 -17.37
CA PRO A 266 -23.83 11.84 -17.13
C PRO A 266 -24.39 11.18 -18.40
N PRO A 267 -24.14 9.89 -18.65
CA PRO A 267 -24.98 9.11 -19.53
C PRO A 267 -26.40 9.10 -18.94
N GLN A 268 -27.33 9.76 -19.60
CA GLN A 268 -28.78 9.62 -19.36
C GLN A 268 -29.22 8.24 -19.85
N ASP A 269 -28.88 7.16 -19.13
CA ASP A 269 -29.59 5.88 -19.29
C ASP A 269 -29.40 4.89 -18.12
N ARG A 270 -29.44 5.38 -16.87
CA ARG A 270 -29.43 4.51 -15.67
C ARG A 270 -30.83 4.07 -15.21
N ASP A 271 -31.85 4.16 -16.06
CA ASP A 271 -33.18 3.58 -15.78
C ASP A 271 -33.39 2.18 -16.40
N ALA A 272 -32.44 1.66 -17.17
CA ALA A 272 -32.51 0.28 -17.69
C ALA A 272 -32.08 -0.80 -16.65
N LYS A 273 -31.27 -0.44 -15.63
CA LYS A 273 -30.71 -1.43 -14.68
C LYS A 273 -31.64 -1.82 -13.51
N LEU A 274 -32.76 -1.14 -13.30
CA LEU A 274 -33.72 -1.48 -12.23
C LEU A 274 -34.83 -2.47 -12.66
N THR A 275 -34.90 -2.86 -13.94
CA THR A 275 -35.96 -3.76 -14.43
C THR A 275 -35.53 -5.24 -14.52
N PHE A 276 -34.23 -5.56 -14.49
CA PHE A 276 -33.77 -6.96 -14.64
C PHE A 276 -33.64 -7.73 -13.31
N GLN A 277 -33.53 -7.04 -12.17
CA GLN A 277 -33.40 -7.68 -10.85
C GLN A 277 -34.73 -8.21 -10.24
N ARG A 278 -35.84 -8.17 -10.99
CA ARG A 278 -37.14 -8.73 -10.57
C ARG A 278 -37.67 -9.87 -11.46
N ARG A 279 -36.89 -10.33 -12.45
CA ARG A 279 -37.25 -11.50 -13.24
C ARG A 279 -36.00 -12.31 -13.60
N SER A 280 -35.49 -13.07 -12.64
CA SER A 280 -34.74 -14.33 -12.82
C SER A 280 -34.60 -15.00 -11.46
#